data_AF-A0A8X6UJS0-F1
#
_entry.id   AF-A0A8X6UJS0-F1
#
_cell.length_a   1.000
_cell.length_b   1.000
_cell.length_c   1.000
_cell.angle_alpha   90.00
_cell.angle_beta   90.00
_cell.angle_gamma   90.00
#
_symmetry.space_group_name_H-M   'P 1'
#
loop_
_entity.id
_entity.type
_entity.pdbx_description
1 polymer ?
#
loop_
_entity_poly.entity_id
_entity_poly.type
_entity_poly.pdbx_seq_one_letter_code
_entity_poly.pdbx_strand_id
1 'polypeptide(L)'
;CTERNYDTSKFHQRVAQYPFDDHNPPSLELIKPFCDDVDSWLSRDENNVAVIHCKAGKGRTGVMICAYLLHKGIYTTAEDALKYYGNARTHNQKGVTIPSQRRYVDYYAELVKNKLVYKPVTLILRSIIMEPVPTFNGGTCSPYFVVYQLKTKLYTSPVLEVKRNKKFLSFEFTETVPVCGDIKIEFRNRPKFGKTEKMFLFWFNTFFVRSANESLQNSQSNGCTTTSVSSYINLNSYPVRKEKDNITSFHFPSSPHAEKNRSLQHEEYGKSPVLILYKNDLDKATKDKTHKLFSRDFKVTVEFTSVNDSPNISLASEYKGSVQGHSDTASSHGETSSDNEMLESETDSDDDDWEGCEATHV
;
A
#
# COMPACT_ATOMS: atom_id res chain seq x y z
N CYS A 1 20.24 8.36 -6.78
CA CYS A 1 18.86 7.90 -7.08
C CYS A 1 18.96 6.50 -7.70
N THR A 2 17.92 5.65 -7.69
CA THR A 2 18.05 4.31 -8.29
C THR A 2 18.46 4.37 -9.77
N GLU A 3 17.97 5.36 -10.49
CA GLU A 3 18.17 5.52 -11.93
C GLU A 3 19.54 6.07 -12.35
N ARG A 4 20.17 6.92 -11.51
CA ARG A 4 21.36 7.69 -11.88
C ARG A 4 22.20 8.05 -10.66
N ASN A 5 23.52 8.04 -10.88
CA ASN A 5 24.56 8.47 -9.96
C ASN A 5 25.42 9.57 -10.62
N TYR A 6 26.19 10.29 -9.81
CA TYR A 6 27.11 11.33 -10.23
C TYR A 6 28.41 11.25 -9.45
N ASP A 7 29.45 11.89 -9.97
CA ASP A 7 30.77 11.97 -9.33
C ASP A 7 30.68 12.71 -7.99
N THR A 8 30.86 11.97 -6.89
CA THR A 8 30.75 12.47 -5.52
C THR A 8 31.94 13.36 -5.13
N SER A 9 33.05 13.30 -5.86
CA SER A 9 34.24 14.11 -5.57
C SER A 9 33.97 15.60 -5.73
N LYS A 10 33.05 15.95 -6.65
CA LYS A 10 32.52 17.30 -6.84
C LYS A 10 31.78 17.85 -5.62
N PHE A 11 31.38 16.98 -4.70
CA PHE A 11 30.74 17.30 -3.43
C PHE A 11 31.63 16.97 -2.24
N HIS A 12 32.96 16.95 -2.45
CA HIS A 12 33.96 16.69 -1.40
C HIS A 12 33.70 15.36 -0.67
N GLN A 13 33.22 14.34 -1.37
CA GLN A 13 32.87 13.02 -0.83
C GLN A 13 31.79 13.04 0.28
N ARG A 14 31.04 14.13 0.44
CA ARG A 14 29.93 14.25 1.40
C ARG A 14 28.59 13.90 0.75
N VAL A 15 28.49 12.68 0.23
CA VAL A 15 27.28 12.18 -0.42
C VAL A 15 26.91 10.83 0.19
N ALA A 16 25.76 10.76 0.85
CA ALA A 16 25.13 9.52 1.29
C ALA A 16 24.03 9.11 0.30
N GLN A 17 23.79 7.80 0.16
CA GLN A 17 22.85 7.26 -0.83
C GLN A 17 21.75 6.45 -0.17
N TYR A 18 20.49 6.88 -0.37
CA TYR A 18 19.28 6.19 0.08
C TYR A 18 18.32 6.00 -1.11
N PRO A 19 18.67 5.14 -2.08
CA PRO A 19 17.93 5.05 -3.34
C PRO A 19 16.62 4.26 -3.19
N PHE A 20 15.57 4.75 -3.85
CA PHE A 20 14.34 4.00 -4.12
C PHE A 20 13.70 4.47 -5.43
N ASP A 21 12.89 3.57 -6.01
CA ASP A 21 12.38 3.68 -7.37
C ASP A 21 11.44 4.89 -7.52
N ASP A 22 11.47 5.50 -8.69
CA ASP A 22 10.64 6.67 -8.97
C ASP A 22 9.15 6.33 -8.87
N HIS A 23 8.34 7.26 -8.37
CA HIS A 23 6.90 7.08 -8.12
C HIS A 23 6.51 5.95 -7.13
N ASN A 24 7.46 5.39 -6.38
CA ASN A 24 7.21 4.39 -5.33
C ASN A 24 7.56 4.99 -3.95
N PRO A 25 7.04 4.42 -2.83
CA PRO A 25 7.59 4.68 -1.51
C PRO A 25 8.98 4.02 -1.35
N PRO A 26 9.80 4.47 -0.37
CA PRO A 26 11.01 3.73 0.03
C PRO A 26 10.62 2.42 0.73
N SER A 27 11.58 1.51 0.92
CA SER A 27 11.37 0.46 1.93
C SER A 27 11.23 1.12 3.30
N LEU A 28 10.35 0.60 4.15
CA LEU A 28 10.13 1.16 5.48
C LEU A 28 11.43 1.17 6.32
N GLU A 29 12.27 0.13 6.18
CA GLU A 29 13.55 0.03 6.88
C GLU A 29 14.59 1.04 6.40
N LEU A 30 14.41 1.66 5.23
CA LEU A 30 15.30 2.70 4.72
C LEU A 30 15.11 4.04 5.45
N ILE A 31 13.92 4.28 6.00
CA ILE A 31 13.53 5.60 6.52
C ILE A 31 14.32 5.96 7.78
N LYS A 32 14.39 5.05 8.77
CA LYS A 32 15.06 5.34 10.04
C LYS A 32 16.57 5.61 9.88
N PRO A 33 17.35 4.77 9.17
CA PRO A 33 18.77 5.03 8.94
C PRO A 33 19.02 6.37 8.24
N PHE A 34 18.17 6.74 7.26
CA PHE A 34 18.23 8.06 6.64
C PHE A 34 18.02 9.18 7.67
N CYS A 35 16.99 9.08 8.51
CA CYS A 35 16.71 10.08 9.53
C CYS A 35 17.86 10.21 10.54
N ASP A 36 18.40 9.08 11.00
CA ASP A 36 19.50 9.04 11.96
C ASP A 36 20.79 9.67 11.38
N ASP A 37 21.07 9.43 10.09
CA ASP A 37 22.22 10.02 9.39
C ASP A 37 22.09 11.54 9.23
N VAL A 38 20.91 12.00 8.78
CA VAL A 38 20.62 13.45 8.68
C VAL A 38 20.69 14.11 10.06
N ASP A 39 20.12 13.50 11.10
CA ASP A 39 20.16 14.04 12.46
C ASP A 39 21.61 14.11 12.99
N SER A 40 22.40 13.06 12.76
CA SER A 40 23.81 13.02 13.12
C SER A 40 24.61 14.11 12.41
N TRP A 41 24.36 14.35 11.12
CA TRP A 41 25.04 15.39 10.36
C TRP A 41 24.69 16.79 10.88
N LEU A 42 23.39 17.09 11.01
CA LEU A 42 22.91 18.40 11.44
C LEU A 42 23.25 18.71 12.91
N SER A 43 23.40 17.69 13.76
CA SER A 43 23.74 17.89 15.19
C SER A 43 25.24 18.10 15.45
N ARG A 44 26.12 17.94 14.45
CA ARG A 44 27.57 18.13 14.62
C ARG A 44 28.00 19.58 14.67
N ASP A 45 27.29 20.46 13.97
CA ASP A 45 27.59 21.89 13.91
C ASP A 45 26.30 22.64 13.53
N GLU A 46 26.04 23.78 14.17
CA GLU A 46 24.85 24.61 13.91
C GLU A 46 24.81 25.17 12.48
N ASN A 47 25.95 25.24 11.80
CA ASN A 47 26.06 25.69 10.41
C ASN A 47 25.93 24.54 9.39
N ASN A 48 25.79 23.29 9.84
CA ASN A 48 25.63 22.17 8.92
C ASN A 48 24.29 22.24 8.20
N VAL A 49 24.34 21.97 6.89
CA VAL A 49 23.17 21.90 6.02
C VAL A 49 23.11 20.53 5.36
N ALA A 50 21.93 19.92 5.35
CA ALA A 50 21.66 18.68 4.61
C ALA A 50 20.90 19.02 3.32
N VAL A 51 21.42 18.56 2.17
CA VAL A 51 20.76 18.76 0.87
C VAL A 51 20.22 17.41 0.39
N ILE A 52 18.90 17.30 0.30
CA ILE A 52 18.20 16.07 -0.09
C ILE A 52 17.60 16.27 -1.48
N HIS A 53 17.87 15.36 -2.41
CA HIS A 53 17.38 15.47 -3.78
C HIS A 53 16.93 14.14 -4.37
N CYS A 54 16.10 14.25 -5.41
CA CYS A 54 15.79 13.20 -6.35
C CYS A 54 15.79 13.81 -7.76
N LYS A 55 15.19 13.17 -8.78
CA LYS A 55 15.13 13.75 -10.13
C LYS A 55 14.43 15.12 -10.17
N ALA A 56 13.24 15.23 -9.58
CA ALA A 56 12.42 16.45 -9.60
C ALA A 56 12.31 17.15 -8.23
N GLY A 57 12.88 16.57 -7.17
CA GLY A 57 12.81 17.14 -5.82
C GLY A 57 11.38 17.27 -5.26
N LYS A 58 10.48 16.34 -5.61
CA LYS A 58 9.04 16.38 -5.27
C LYS A 58 8.59 15.20 -4.40
N GLY A 59 8.15 14.09 -4.99
CA GLY A 59 7.58 12.96 -4.24
C GLY A 59 8.60 12.25 -3.33
N ARG A 60 9.67 11.69 -3.91
CA ARG A 60 10.70 10.94 -3.16
C ARG A 60 11.38 11.79 -2.08
N THR A 61 11.82 12.99 -2.45
CA THR A 61 12.41 13.97 -1.54
C THR A 61 11.45 14.33 -0.41
N GLY A 62 10.19 14.60 -0.73
CA GLY A 62 9.18 14.94 0.27
C GLY A 62 8.93 13.83 1.28
N VAL A 63 8.87 12.56 0.87
CA VAL A 63 8.71 11.43 1.81
C VAL A 63 9.81 11.44 2.86
N MET A 64 11.08 11.55 2.42
CA MET A 64 12.22 11.49 3.32
C MET A 64 12.32 12.73 4.23
N ILE A 65 12.04 13.92 3.69
CA ILE A 65 12.01 15.17 4.49
C ILE A 65 10.88 15.12 5.53
N CYS A 66 9.66 14.76 5.13
CA CYS A 66 8.54 14.66 6.07
C CYS A 66 8.80 13.62 7.17
N ALA A 67 9.40 12.48 6.81
CA ALA A 67 9.82 11.49 7.79
C ALA A 67 10.85 12.05 8.78
N TYR A 68 11.84 12.81 8.32
CA TYR A 68 12.82 13.46 9.20
C TYR A 68 12.19 14.52 10.12
N LEU A 69 11.27 15.34 9.60
CA LEU A 69 10.56 16.32 10.43
C LEU A 69 9.75 15.67 11.57
N LEU A 70 9.14 14.50 11.29
CA LEU A 70 8.49 13.67 12.31
C LEU A 70 9.51 13.07 13.29
N HIS A 71 10.61 12.54 12.77
CA HIS A 71 11.68 11.95 13.57
C HIS A 71 12.25 12.94 14.60
N LYS A 72 12.46 14.19 14.17
CA LYS A 72 12.98 15.27 15.03
C LYS A 72 11.93 15.84 15.99
N GLY A 73 10.66 15.45 15.83
CA GLY A 73 9.55 15.98 16.63
C GLY A 73 9.14 17.40 16.26
N ILE A 74 9.54 17.91 15.08
CA ILE A 74 9.11 19.23 14.58
C ILE A 74 7.61 19.20 14.26
N TYR A 75 7.14 18.09 13.69
CA TYR A 75 5.72 17.78 13.52
C TYR A 75 5.38 16.49 14.25
N THR A 76 4.13 16.37 14.71
CA THR A 76 3.62 15.17 15.41
C THR A 76 2.71 14.32 14.53
N THR A 77 2.21 14.89 13.42
CA THR A 77 1.35 14.21 12.46
C THR A 77 1.96 14.24 11.07
N ALA A 78 1.78 13.16 10.33
CA ALA A 78 2.19 13.09 8.93
C ALA A 78 1.48 14.12 8.07
N GLU A 79 0.20 14.42 8.36
CA GLU A 79 -0.58 15.44 7.66
C GLU A 79 0.08 16.82 7.74
N ASP A 80 0.51 17.25 8.93
CA ASP A 80 1.17 18.55 9.12
C ASP A 80 2.51 18.59 8.40
N ALA A 81 3.33 17.54 8.52
CA ALA A 81 4.62 17.45 7.85
C ALA A 81 4.49 17.48 6.31
N LEU A 82 3.51 16.75 5.77
CA LEU A 82 3.22 16.69 4.33
C LEU A 82 2.69 18.03 3.82
N LYS A 83 1.81 18.69 4.58
CA LYS A 83 1.25 20.00 4.24
C LYS A 83 2.33 21.08 4.27
N TYR A 84 3.18 21.09 5.29
CA TYR A 84 4.31 22.00 5.39
C TYR A 84 5.24 21.86 4.18
N TYR A 85 5.68 20.63 3.87
CA TYR A 85 6.53 20.36 2.72
C TYR A 85 5.88 20.81 1.40
N GLY A 86 4.59 20.49 1.20
CA GLY A 86 3.84 20.90 0.00
C GLY A 86 3.82 22.41 -0.18
N ASN A 87 3.54 23.16 0.90
CA ASN A 87 3.51 24.62 0.88
C ASN A 87 4.89 25.24 0.62
N ALA A 88 5.93 24.70 1.27
CA ALA A 88 7.29 25.22 1.14
C ALA A 88 7.90 24.91 -0.23
N ARG A 89 7.62 23.72 -0.80
CA ARG A 89 8.26 23.26 -2.04
C ARG A 89 7.51 23.66 -3.32
N THR A 90 6.20 23.87 -3.26
CA THR A 90 5.37 24.00 -4.47
C THR A 90 4.36 25.14 -4.38
N HIS A 91 4.14 25.86 -5.48
CA HIS A 91 3.13 26.92 -5.55
C HIS A 91 1.69 26.42 -5.47
N ASN A 92 1.43 25.20 -5.92
CA ASN A 92 0.10 24.59 -5.93
C ASN A 92 -0.15 23.66 -4.74
N GLN A 93 0.76 23.65 -3.75
CA GLN A 93 0.70 22.82 -2.53
C GLN A 93 0.72 21.30 -2.81
N LYS A 94 1.07 20.89 -4.04
CA LYS A 94 1.18 19.48 -4.45
C LYS A 94 2.62 18.96 -4.26
N GLY A 95 3.03 18.76 -3.00
CA GLY A 95 4.28 18.09 -2.65
C GLY A 95 4.21 16.57 -2.91
N VAL A 96 4.02 15.79 -1.84
CA VAL A 96 3.83 14.33 -1.94
C VAL A 96 2.36 14.01 -2.20
N THR A 97 2.04 13.66 -3.43
CA THR A 97 0.67 13.42 -3.90
C THR A 97 0.32 11.94 -4.09
N ILE A 98 1.31 11.06 -4.24
CA ILE A 98 1.08 9.63 -4.46
C ILE A 98 0.64 9.00 -3.14
N PRO A 99 -0.55 8.37 -3.07
CA PRO A 99 -1.08 7.78 -1.84
C PRO A 99 -0.14 6.82 -1.15
N SER A 100 0.52 5.91 -1.88
CA SER A 100 1.51 5.00 -1.30
C SER A 100 2.71 5.71 -0.67
N GLN A 101 3.17 6.83 -1.24
CA GLN A 101 4.24 7.64 -0.64
C GLN A 101 3.77 8.30 0.66
N ARG A 102 2.56 8.85 0.68
CA ARG A 102 1.96 9.46 1.88
C ARG A 102 1.78 8.43 2.99
N ARG A 103 1.27 7.24 2.66
CA ARG A 103 1.09 6.12 3.59
C ARG A 103 2.38 5.74 4.33
N TYR A 104 3.53 5.81 3.67
CA TYR A 104 4.80 5.49 4.32
C TYR A 104 5.28 6.59 5.28
N VAL A 105 4.87 7.84 5.06
CA VAL A 105 5.04 8.92 6.05
C VAL A 105 4.12 8.68 7.25
N ASP A 106 2.86 8.27 7.01
CA ASP A 106 1.93 7.88 8.08
C ASP A 106 2.46 6.71 8.92
N TYR A 107 2.95 5.65 8.27
CA TYR A 107 3.59 4.51 8.93
C TYR A 107 4.75 4.94 9.82
N TYR A 108 5.62 5.79 9.31
CA TYR A 108 6.75 6.27 10.09
C TYR A 108 6.33 7.18 11.25
N ALA A 109 5.29 8.00 11.07
CA ALA A 109 4.69 8.78 12.15
C ALA A 109 4.15 7.86 13.26
N GLU A 110 3.50 6.74 12.92
CA GLU A 110 3.03 5.75 13.91
C GLU A 110 4.18 5.14 14.69
N LEU A 111 5.28 4.76 14.01
CA LEU A 111 6.47 4.21 14.66
C LEU A 111 7.08 5.21 15.66
N VAL A 112 7.25 6.46 15.26
CA VAL A 112 7.84 7.51 16.12
C VAL A 112 6.92 7.84 17.29
N LYS A 113 5.65 8.13 17.02
CA LYS A 113 4.66 8.54 18.03
C LYS A 113 4.49 7.48 19.13
N ASN A 114 4.42 6.21 18.73
CA ASN A 114 4.19 5.10 19.65
C ASN A 114 5.48 4.42 20.12
N LYS A 115 6.66 4.95 19.72
CA LYS A 115 7.99 4.38 20.03
C LYS A 115 8.08 2.89 19.69
N LEU A 116 7.51 2.51 18.56
CA LEU A 116 7.48 1.13 18.11
C LEU A 116 8.78 0.77 17.40
N VAL A 117 9.28 -0.43 17.67
CA VAL A 117 10.36 -1.03 16.89
C VAL A 117 9.73 -1.83 15.76
N TYR A 118 10.04 -1.45 14.52
CA TYR A 118 9.60 -2.20 13.36
C TYR A 118 10.18 -3.62 13.37
N LYS A 119 9.35 -4.60 13.04
CA LYS A 119 9.75 -5.97 12.76
C LYS A 119 8.93 -6.49 11.58
N PRO A 120 9.52 -7.25 10.64
CA PRO A 120 8.77 -7.87 9.57
C PRO A 120 7.69 -8.81 10.13
N VAL A 121 6.46 -8.70 9.62
CA VAL A 121 5.33 -9.57 9.99
C VAL A 121 4.95 -10.40 8.77
N THR A 122 4.94 -11.73 8.90
CA THR A 122 4.48 -12.59 7.80
C THR A 122 2.97 -12.80 7.90
N LEU A 123 2.28 -12.58 6.79
CA LEU A 123 0.85 -12.84 6.61
C LEU A 123 0.64 -13.72 5.38
N ILE A 124 -0.50 -14.39 5.30
CA ILE A 124 -0.89 -15.18 4.13
C ILE A 124 -2.06 -14.47 3.47
N LEU A 125 -1.94 -14.17 2.17
CA LEU A 125 -3.04 -13.61 1.37
C LEU A 125 -4.15 -14.65 1.19
N ARG A 126 -5.41 -14.25 1.43
CA ARG A 126 -6.60 -15.11 1.31
C ARG A 126 -7.51 -14.71 0.17
N SER A 127 -7.91 -13.45 0.16
CA SER A 127 -8.78 -12.90 -0.87
C SER A 127 -8.43 -11.43 -1.14
N ILE A 128 -8.73 -10.96 -2.35
CA ILE A 128 -8.82 -9.53 -2.64
C ILE A 128 -10.18 -9.24 -3.24
N ILE A 129 -10.88 -8.30 -2.64
CA ILE A 129 -12.23 -7.89 -3.03
C ILE A 129 -12.19 -6.46 -3.56
N MET A 130 -12.80 -6.23 -4.72
CA MET A 130 -13.03 -4.90 -5.28
C MET A 130 -14.52 -4.60 -5.30
N GLU A 131 -14.93 -3.48 -4.70
CA GLU A 131 -16.31 -3.03 -4.73
C GLU A 131 -16.45 -1.49 -4.69
N PRO A 132 -17.38 -0.91 -5.45
CA PRO A 132 -18.11 -1.50 -6.58
C PRO A 132 -17.20 -1.97 -7.73
N VAL A 133 -17.74 -2.72 -8.69
CA VAL A 133 -16.99 -3.16 -9.88
C VAL A 133 -16.52 -1.95 -10.71
N PRO A 134 -15.22 -1.84 -11.05
CA PRO A 134 -14.73 -0.77 -11.94
C PRO A 134 -15.33 -0.84 -13.36
N THR A 135 -15.63 0.32 -13.93
CA THR A 135 -16.34 0.48 -15.21
C THR A 135 -15.39 0.78 -16.36
N PHE A 136 -14.58 -0.20 -16.73
CA PHE A 136 -13.81 -0.17 -17.98
C PHE A 136 -14.71 -0.54 -19.17
N ASN A 137 -14.21 -0.49 -20.41
CA ASN A 137 -14.82 -1.14 -21.59
C ASN A 137 -16.36 -1.09 -21.70
N GLY A 138 -17.00 0.07 -21.49
CA GLY A 138 -18.47 0.19 -21.55
C GLY A 138 -19.24 -0.50 -20.41
N GLY A 139 -18.68 -0.46 -19.20
CA GLY A 139 -19.29 -0.94 -17.96
C GLY A 139 -18.86 -2.35 -17.51
N THR A 140 -17.73 -2.85 -18.02
CA THR A 140 -17.16 -4.17 -17.66
C THR A 140 -15.65 -4.07 -17.48
N CYS A 141 -15.00 -5.05 -16.86
CA CYS A 141 -13.54 -5.12 -16.85
C CYS A 141 -13.08 -6.57 -16.96
N SER A 142 -11.81 -6.74 -17.30
CA SER A 142 -11.12 -8.02 -17.30
C SER A 142 -9.87 -7.94 -16.41
N PRO A 143 -10.06 -7.77 -15.09
CA PRO A 143 -8.96 -7.47 -14.19
C PRO A 143 -8.14 -8.72 -13.86
N TYR A 144 -6.85 -8.50 -13.68
CA TYR A 144 -5.93 -9.38 -12.98
C TYR A 144 -4.96 -8.53 -12.15
N PHE A 145 -4.25 -9.15 -11.22
CA PHE A 145 -3.24 -8.46 -10.43
C PHE A 145 -1.95 -9.24 -10.33
N VAL A 146 -0.90 -8.52 -9.94
CA VAL A 146 0.41 -9.07 -9.63
C VAL A 146 0.84 -8.58 -8.25
N VAL A 147 1.30 -9.51 -7.41
CA VAL A 147 1.84 -9.24 -6.07
C VAL A 147 3.35 -9.23 -6.15
N TYR A 148 3.97 -8.19 -5.62
CA TYR A 148 5.42 -8.09 -5.47
C TYR A 148 5.79 -7.88 -4.01
N GLN A 149 6.88 -8.50 -3.59
CA GLN A 149 7.59 -8.14 -2.36
C GLN A 149 8.95 -7.59 -2.80
N LEU A 150 9.21 -6.33 -2.46
CA LEU A 150 10.33 -5.57 -3.04
C LEU A 150 10.28 -5.63 -4.58
N LYS A 151 11.32 -6.21 -5.22
CA LYS A 151 11.41 -6.38 -6.68
C LYS A 151 11.01 -7.78 -7.16
N THR A 152 10.68 -8.69 -6.25
CA THR A 152 10.34 -10.08 -6.58
C THR A 152 8.85 -10.23 -6.80
N LYS A 153 8.46 -10.76 -7.96
CA LYS A 153 7.08 -11.15 -8.26
C LYS A 153 6.74 -12.43 -7.49
N LEU A 154 5.77 -12.35 -6.57
CA LEU A 154 5.34 -13.49 -5.77
C LEU A 154 4.17 -14.25 -6.39
N TYR A 155 3.22 -13.53 -6.99
CA TYR A 155 1.99 -14.12 -7.50
C TYR A 155 1.43 -13.32 -8.66
N THR A 156 0.77 -14.00 -9.60
CA THR A 156 -0.03 -13.39 -10.66
C THR A 156 -1.39 -14.07 -10.69
N SER A 157 -2.46 -13.29 -10.53
CA SER A 157 -3.80 -13.86 -10.55
C SER A 157 -4.22 -14.30 -11.95
N PRO A 158 -5.17 -15.24 -12.06
CA PRO A 158 -5.95 -15.40 -13.28
C PRO A 158 -6.65 -14.09 -13.65
N VAL A 159 -6.94 -13.94 -14.96
CA VAL A 159 -7.78 -12.85 -15.46
C VAL A 159 -9.24 -13.21 -15.21
N LEU A 160 -9.98 -12.34 -14.54
CA LEU A 160 -11.42 -12.53 -14.34
C LEU A 160 -12.20 -11.85 -15.47
N GLU A 161 -13.12 -12.57 -16.11
CA GLU A 161 -14.07 -11.96 -17.04
C GLU A 161 -15.33 -11.51 -16.29
N VAL A 162 -15.55 -10.20 -16.23
CA VAL A 162 -16.65 -9.63 -15.46
C VAL A 162 -17.87 -9.40 -16.33
N LYS A 163 -18.95 -10.13 -16.03
CA LYS A 163 -20.27 -9.88 -16.62
C LYS A 163 -20.89 -8.60 -16.03
N ARG A 164 -21.71 -7.92 -16.81
CA ARG A 164 -22.52 -6.77 -16.36
C ARG A 164 -23.34 -7.13 -15.11
N ASN A 165 -23.58 -6.16 -14.24
CA ASN A 165 -24.40 -6.23 -13.01
C ASN A 165 -23.77 -6.96 -11.79
N LYS A 166 -22.49 -7.33 -11.84
CA LYS A 166 -21.75 -7.72 -10.63
C LYS A 166 -21.58 -6.49 -9.73
N LYS A 167 -21.84 -6.63 -8.43
CA LYS A 167 -21.64 -5.57 -7.42
C LYS A 167 -20.20 -5.50 -6.93
N PHE A 168 -19.56 -6.65 -6.78
CA PHE A 168 -18.17 -6.79 -6.35
C PHE A 168 -17.44 -7.87 -7.17
N LEU A 169 -16.12 -7.83 -7.12
CA LEU A 169 -15.22 -8.87 -7.62
C LEU A 169 -14.44 -9.45 -6.45
N SER A 170 -14.36 -10.77 -6.34
CA SER A 170 -13.45 -11.43 -5.40
C SER A 170 -12.41 -12.24 -6.17
N PHE A 171 -11.16 -12.11 -5.77
CA PHE A 171 -10.06 -12.96 -6.18
C PHE A 171 -9.67 -13.85 -5.01
N GLU A 172 -10.05 -15.12 -5.08
CA GLU A 172 -9.60 -16.12 -4.12
C GLU A 172 -8.23 -16.65 -4.53
N PHE A 173 -7.34 -16.80 -3.56
CA PHE A 173 -6.03 -17.41 -3.80
C PHE A 173 -6.15 -18.93 -3.75
N THR A 174 -5.82 -19.59 -4.88
CA THR A 174 -5.82 -21.05 -4.98
C THR A 174 -4.58 -21.69 -4.38
N GLU A 175 -3.51 -20.90 -4.22
CA GLU A 175 -2.24 -21.29 -3.60
C GLU A 175 -1.94 -20.41 -2.39
N THR A 176 -1.13 -20.92 -1.46
CA THR A 176 -0.72 -20.15 -0.28
C THR A 176 0.33 -19.13 -0.68
N VAL A 177 0.01 -17.83 -0.58
CA VAL A 177 0.94 -16.74 -0.90
C VAL A 177 1.34 -16.02 0.39
N PRO A 178 2.47 -16.39 1.01
CA PRO A 178 3.01 -15.67 2.16
C PRO A 178 3.61 -14.32 1.70
N VAL A 179 3.37 -13.27 2.49
CA VAL A 179 3.88 -11.93 2.26
C VAL A 179 4.47 -11.37 3.55
N CYS A 180 5.57 -10.63 3.46
CA CYS A 180 6.27 -10.07 4.62
C CYS A 180 6.93 -8.73 4.30
N GLY A 181 6.69 -7.70 5.13
CA GLY A 181 7.25 -6.37 4.96
C GLY A 181 6.52 -5.56 3.90
N ASP A 182 7.28 -4.90 3.02
CA ASP A 182 6.77 -3.99 1.99
C ASP A 182 6.23 -4.73 0.76
N ILE A 183 4.91 -4.64 0.54
CA ILE A 183 4.19 -5.36 -0.51
C ILE A 183 3.54 -4.38 -1.47
N LYS A 184 3.73 -4.64 -2.77
CA LYS A 184 3.05 -3.95 -3.86
C LYS A 184 2.02 -4.88 -4.49
N ILE A 185 0.81 -4.39 -4.70
CA ILE A 185 -0.19 -5.05 -5.53
C ILE A 185 -0.57 -4.13 -6.68
N GLU A 186 -0.42 -4.63 -7.91
CA GLU A 186 -0.71 -3.87 -9.14
C GLU A 186 -1.82 -4.56 -9.94
N PHE A 187 -2.91 -3.82 -10.19
CA PHE A 187 -4.05 -4.28 -10.98
C PHE A 187 -3.98 -3.78 -12.42
N ARG A 188 -4.33 -4.66 -13.35
CA ARG A 188 -4.37 -4.41 -14.79
C ARG A 188 -5.65 -4.94 -15.40
N ASN A 189 -6.18 -4.22 -16.38
CA ASN A 189 -7.34 -4.62 -17.17
C ASN A 189 -6.82 -5.21 -18.50
N ARG A 190 -7.07 -6.50 -18.74
CA ARG A 190 -6.69 -7.20 -19.97
C ARG A 190 -7.95 -7.59 -20.77
N PRO A 191 -8.48 -6.69 -21.62
CA PRO A 191 -9.60 -7.03 -22.48
C PRO A 191 -9.21 -8.12 -23.51
N LYS A 192 -10.21 -8.83 -24.04
CA LYS A 192 -10.00 -9.81 -25.14
C LYS A 192 -9.43 -9.16 -26.40
N PHE A 193 -9.84 -7.93 -26.67
CA PHE A 193 -9.38 -7.12 -27.78
C PHE A 193 -8.88 -5.79 -27.24
N GLY A 194 -7.67 -5.39 -27.64
CA GLY A 194 -7.04 -4.14 -27.19
C GLY A 194 -5.82 -4.38 -26.29
N LYS A 195 -5.19 -3.27 -25.87
CA LYS A 195 -4.00 -3.31 -25.03
C LYS A 195 -4.38 -3.54 -23.57
N THR A 196 -3.51 -4.24 -22.84
CA THR A 196 -3.60 -4.29 -21.38
C THR A 196 -3.30 -2.92 -20.82
N GLU A 197 -4.12 -2.43 -19.90
CA GLU A 197 -3.91 -1.14 -19.26
C GLU A 197 -3.80 -1.27 -17.74
N LYS A 198 -2.99 -0.42 -17.12
CA LYS A 198 -2.89 -0.33 -15.66
C LYS A 198 -4.15 0.30 -15.08
N MET A 199 -4.81 -0.38 -14.15
CA MET A 199 -5.98 0.13 -13.44
C MET A 199 -5.53 1.04 -12.28
N PHE A 200 -4.83 0.45 -11.32
CA PHE A 200 -4.29 1.11 -10.13
C PHE A 200 -3.25 0.21 -9.47
N LEU A 201 -2.52 0.75 -8.51
CA LEU A 201 -1.66 -0.04 -7.64
C LEU A 201 -1.66 0.54 -6.23
N PHE A 202 -1.12 -0.21 -5.29
CA PHE A 202 -0.85 0.30 -3.95
C PHE A 202 0.29 -0.46 -3.30
N TRP A 203 1.00 0.24 -2.42
CA TRP A 203 1.96 -0.35 -1.49
C TRP A 203 1.40 -0.36 -0.07
N PHE A 204 1.65 -1.41 0.68
CA PHE A 204 1.41 -1.49 2.11
C PHE A 204 2.57 -2.21 2.79
N ASN A 205 2.65 -2.11 4.13
CA ASN A 205 3.57 -2.90 4.92
C ASN A 205 2.79 -3.79 5.88
N THR A 206 3.12 -5.08 5.93
CA THR A 206 2.39 -6.09 6.71
C THR A 206 2.38 -5.83 8.22
N PHE A 207 3.34 -5.08 8.75
CA PHE A 207 3.37 -4.69 10.18
C PHE A 207 2.16 -3.86 10.60
N PHE A 208 1.60 -3.07 9.68
CA PHE A 208 0.47 -2.17 9.95
C PHE A 208 -0.89 -2.76 9.57
N VAL A 209 -0.95 -4.03 9.15
CA VAL A 209 -2.23 -4.69 8.87
C VAL A 209 -2.81 -5.23 10.17
N ARG A 210 -3.97 -4.70 10.57
CA ARG A 210 -4.66 -5.03 11.83
C ARG A 210 -5.91 -5.90 11.60
N SER A 211 -6.42 -6.52 12.67
CA SER A 211 -7.69 -7.25 12.63
C SER A 211 -8.88 -6.31 12.41
N ALA A 212 -9.95 -6.82 11.78
CA ALA A 212 -11.14 -6.02 11.42
C ALA A 212 -11.73 -5.22 12.59
N ASN A 213 -11.76 -5.78 13.80
CA ASN A 213 -12.30 -5.11 14.99
C ASN A 213 -11.44 -3.91 15.45
N GLU A 214 -10.12 -3.97 15.26
CA GLU A 214 -9.21 -2.87 15.57
C GLU A 214 -9.25 -1.78 14.49
N SER A 215 -9.49 -2.17 13.24
CA SER A 215 -9.60 -1.23 12.10
C SER A 215 -10.78 -0.27 12.19
N LEU A 216 -11.88 -0.69 12.83
CA LEU A 216 -13.09 0.12 13.00
C LEU A 216 -12.99 1.16 14.13
N GLN A 217 -12.08 0.94 15.08
CA GLN A 217 -11.87 1.83 16.24
C GLN A 217 -10.74 2.83 15.99
N ASN A 218 -9.74 2.48 15.18
CA ASN A 218 -8.61 3.35 14.83
C ASN A 218 -8.58 3.63 13.32
N SER A 219 -9.35 4.62 12.88
CA SER A 219 -9.37 5.11 11.50
C SER A 219 -8.03 5.69 10.99
N GLN A 220 -7.02 5.78 11.86
CA GLN A 220 -5.67 6.28 11.56
C GLN A 220 -4.63 5.18 11.29
N SER A 221 -4.88 3.90 11.63
CA SER A 221 -3.80 2.89 11.75
C SER A 221 -3.72 1.81 10.66
N ASN A 222 -4.58 1.86 9.62
CA ASN A 222 -4.58 0.88 8.53
C ASN A 222 -4.02 1.44 7.20
N GLY A 223 -3.29 2.55 7.22
CA GLY A 223 -2.75 3.17 6.01
C GLY A 223 -3.80 3.86 5.12
N CYS A 224 -4.97 4.19 5.69
CA CYS A 224 -5.95 5.10 5.11
C CYS A 224 -5.44 6.53 5.29
N THR A 225 -5.24 7.26 4.20
CA THR A 225 -4.81 8.66 4.27
C THR A 225 -5.96 9.53 4.80
N THR A 226 -5.69 10.44 5.74
CA THR A 226 -6.72 11.27 6.38
C THR A 226 -7.41 12.16 5.34
N THR A 227 -8.64 11.80 4.98
CA THR A 227 -9.65 12.73 4.47
C THR A 227 -10.98 12.35 5.10
N SER A 228 -11.28 12.98 6.24
CA SER A 228 -12.64 13.20 6.74
C SER A 228 -13.59 12.00 6.67
N VAL A 229 -13.34 10.95 7.47
CA VAL A 229 -14.36 9.92 7.76
C VAL A 229 -15.59 10.55 8.43
N SER A 230 -15.41 11.70 9.10
CA SER A 230 -16.47 12.39 9.84
C SER A 230 -17.66 12.86 8.98
N SER A 231 -17.49 13.07 7.67
CA SER A 231 -18.60 13.50 6.80
C SER A 231 -19.47 12.35 6.25
N TYR A 232 -19.08 11.08 6.45
CA TYR A 232 -19.82 9.92 5.94
C TYR A 232 -20.46 9.05 7.03
N ILE A 233 -20.17 9.30 8.31
CA ILE A 233 -20.74 8.52 9.44
C ILE A 233 -22.25 8.81 9.64
N ASN A 234 -22.80 9.86 9.03
CA ASN A 234 -24.18 10.31 9.31
C ASN A 234 -25.27 9.85 8.32
N LEU A 235 -25.09 8.72 7.61
CA LEU A 235 -26.11 8.19 6.70
C LEU A 235 -26.71 6.82 7.09
N ASN A 236 -26.40 6.31 8.29
CA ASN A 236 -27.00 5.09 8.84
C ASN A 236 -27.94 5.31 10.04
N SER A 237 -28.64 6.44 10.08
CA SER A 237 -29.78 6.62 10.99
C SER A 237 -31.04 6.96 10.19
N TYR A 238 -31.64 5.95 9.55
CA TYR A 238 -33.04 6.06 9.17
C TYR A 238 -33.90 5.85 10.42
N PRO A 239 -34.83 6.77 10.75
CA PRO A 239 -35.74 6.59 11.86
C PRO A 239 -36.78 5.52 11.52
N VAL A 240 -36.89 4.51 12.39
CA VAL A 240 -37.99 3.53 12.37
C VAL A 240 -39.29 4.29 12.63
N ARG A 241 -40.10 4.46 11.58
CA ARG A 241 -41.45 5.00 11.65
C ARG A 241 -42.35 3.95 12.31
N LYS A 242 -42.96 4.29 13.44
CA LYS A 242 -44.05 3.51 14.04
C LYS A 242 -45.30 3.65 13.16
N GLU A 243 -45.59 2.64 12.36
CA GLU A 243 -46.94 2.45 11.82
C GLU A 243 -47.64 1.36 12.64
N LYS A 244 -48.79 1.76 13.19
CA LYS A 244 -49.76 0.89 13.84
C LYS A 244 -50.45 0.13 12.73
N ASP A 245 -50.45 -1.20 12.78
CA ASP A 245 -51.50 -1.98 12.14
C ASP A 245 -51.83 -3.24 12.93
N ASN A 246 -53.12 -3.52 12.93
CA ASN A 246 -53.86 -4.38 13.85
C ASN A 246 -53.52 -5.87 13.72
N ILE A 247 -53.49 -6.53 14.87
CA ILE A 247 -53.57 -7.98 15.02
C ILE A 247 -54.98 -8.45 14.61
N THR A 248 -55.06 -9.40 13.68
CA THR A 248 -56.09 -10.46 13.74
C THR A 248 -55.40 -11.82 13.70
N SER A 249 -55.77 -12.63 14.69
CA SER A 249 -55.27 -13.95 15.05
C SER A 249 -55.46 -15.01 13.96
N PHE A 250 -54.56 -16.00 13.87
CA PHE A 250 -54.95 -17.42 13.94
C PHE A 250 -53.80 -18.26 14.51
N HIS A 251 -54.16 -19.20 15.37
CA HIS A 251 -53.28 -20.07 16.15
C HIS A 251 -53.28 -21.50 15.58
N PHE A 252 -52.37 -22.33 16.13
CA PHE A 252 -52.23 -23.81 16.10
C PHE A 252 -51.14 -24.39 15.17
N PRO A 253 -50.53 -25.54 15.55
CA PRO A 253 -50.06 -25.96 16.87
C PRO A 253 -48.59 -26.42 16.87
N SER A 254 -48.00 -26.52 18.06
CA SER A 254 -46.66 -27.04 18.33
C SER A 254 -46.47 -28.49 17.86
N SER A 255 -45.33 -28.78 17.24
CA SER A 255 -44.79 -30.15 17.14
C SER A 255 -43.42 -30.18 17.85
N PRO A 256 -43.23 -31.04 18.87
CA PRO A 256 -41.97 -31.17 19.58
C PRO A 256 -41.21 -32.36 18.99
N HIS A 257 -40.25 -32.16 18.09
CA HIS A 257 -39.12 -33.08 17.95
C HIS A 257 -38.06 -32.49 17.00
N ALA A 258 -36.80 -32.63 17.40
CA ALA A 258 -35.56 -32.34 16.69
C ALA A 258 -34.94 -30.93 16.84
N GLU A 259 -34.79 -30.44 18.08
CA GLU A 259 -33.67 -29.56 18.43
C GLU A 259 -32.70 -30.29 19.37
N LYS A 260 -31.76 -31.02 18.77
CA LYS A 260 -30.48 -31.33 19.39
C LYS A 260 -29.45 -31.41 18.27
N ASN A 261 -28.40 -30.60 18.39
CA ASN A 261 -27.27 -30.43 17.47
C ASN A 261 -27.39 -29.27 16.45
N ARG A 262 -27.49 -28.03 16.97
CA ARG A 262 -26.86 -26.88 16.31
C ARG A 262 -26.45 -25.80 17.31
N SER A 263 -25.75 -26.20 18.35
CA SER A 263 -24.85 -25.31 19.09
C SER A 263 -23.43 -25.66 18.66
N LEU A 264 -22.59 -24.64 18.42
CA LEU A 264 -21.25 -24.65 17.80
C LEU A 264 -21.23 -24.33 16.30
N GLN A 265 -21.48 -23.06 15.94
CA GLN A 265 -20.89 -22.40 14.77
C GLN A 265 -21.17 -20.88 14.80
N HIS A 266 -20.96 -20.26 15.96
CA HIS A 266 -21.18 -18.83 16.13
C HIS A 266 -19.99 -18.16 16.82
N GLU A 267 -18.75 -18.45 16.39
CA GLU A 267 -17.57 -17.65 16.75
C GLU A 267 -16.52 -17.76 15.64
N GLU A 268 -16.23 -16.65 14.92
CA GLU A 268 -14.87 -16.31 14.41
C GLU A 268 -14.79 -15.10 13.45
N TYR A 269 -15.87 -14.38 13.16
CA TYR A 269 -15.85 -13.25 12.20
C TYR A 269 -15.02 -12.00 12.60
N GLY A 270 -14.19 -12.05 13.64
CA GLY A 270 -13.50 -10.88 14.21
C GLY A 270 -11.97 -10.93 14.33
N LYS A 271 -11.30 -12.02 13.95
CA LYS A 271 -9.85 -12.20 14.21
C LYS A 271 -8.93 -11.95 13.01
N SER A 272 -9.40 -12.22 11.78
CA SER A 272 -8.52 -12.17 10.60
C SER A 272 -8.03 -10.74 10.29
N PRO A 273 -6.72 -10.55 10.02
CA PRO A 273 -6.19 -9.27 9.57
C PRO A 273 -6.79 -8.85 8.23
N VAL A 274 -7.11 -7.57 8.10
CA VAL A 274 -7.73 -7.00 6.90
C VAL A 274 -7.18 -5.62 6.58
N LEU A 275 -6.92 -5.36 5.30
CA LEU A 275 -6.56 -4.05 4.79
C LEU A 275 -7.68 -3.54 3.89
N ILE A 276 -8.20 -2.34 4.17
CA ILE A 276 -9.21 -1.69 3.34
C ILE A 276 -8.63 -0.37 2.83
N LEU A 277 -8.58 -0.21 1.52
CA LEU A 277 -8.10 1.00 0.85
C LEU A 277 -9.18 1.57 -0.03
N TYR A 278 -9.54 2.83 0.18
CA TYR A 278 -10.52 3.52 -0.66
C TYR A 278 -9.86 4.07 -1.92
N LYS A 279 -10.66 4.50 -2.90
CA LYS A 279 -10.19 5.08 -4.16
C LYS A 279 -9.06 6.10 -4.01
N ASN A 280 -9.13 6.96 -2.99
CA ASN A 280 -8.14 8.00 -2.75
C ASN A 280 -6.81 7.46 -2.21
N ASP A 281 -6.80 6.25 -1.65
CA ASP A 281 -5.65 5.53 -1.13
C ASP A 281 -4.93 4.70 -2.21
N LEU A 282 -5.48 4.63 -3.42
CA LEU A 282 -4.95 3.84 -4.53
C LEU A 282 -4.21 4.73 -5.52
N ASP A 283 -2.97 4.35 -5.83
CA ASP A 283 -2.16 5.04 -6.83
C ASP A 283 -2.82 4.89 -8.21
N LYS A 284 -2.80 5.96 -9.01
CA LYS A 284 -3.56 6.13 -10.27
C LYS A 284 -5.08 6.25 -10.09
N ALA A 285 -5.76 5.41 -9.30
CA ALA A 285 -7.22 5.51 -9.13
C ALA A 285 -7.65 6.85 -8.52
N THR A 286 -6.84 7.38 -7.60
CA THR A 286 -7.05 8.71 -6.99
C THR A 286 -7.09 9.85 -8.02
N LYS A 287 -6.47 9.67 -9.20
CA LYS A 287 -6.46 10.68 -10.28
C LYS A 287 -7.80 10.75 -11.04
N ASP A 288 -8.65 9.73 -10.97
CA ASP A 288 -9.99 9.76 -11.60
C ASP A 288 -10.96 10.64 -10.81
N LYS A 289 -10.82 11.96 -10.92
CA LYS A 289 -11.70 12.93 -10.25
C LYS A 289 -13.11 12.96 -10.84
N THR A 290 -13.30 12.42 -12.04
CA THR A 290 -14.60 12.36 -12.74
C THR A 290 -15.44 11.14 -12.37
N HIS A 291 -14.87 10.18 -11.63
CA HIS A 291 -15.52 8.93 -11.25
C HIS A 291 -16.02 8.11 -12.44
N LYS A 292 -15.32 8.19 -13.58
CA LYS A 292 -15.70 7.50 -14.83
C LYS A 292 -15.29 6.03 -14.82
N LEU A 293 -14.16 5.70 -14.20
CA LEU A 293 -13.62 4.33 -14.15
C LEU A 293 -13.86 3.69 -12.79
N PHE A 294 -13.76 4.50 -11.72
CA PHE A 294 -13.95 4.06 -10.35
C PHE A 294 -15.01 4.92 -9.69
N SER A 295 -16.03 4.30 -9.09
CA SER A 295 -17.05 5.02 -8.34
C SER A 295 -16.44 5.78 -7.14
N ARG A 296 -17.19 6.72 -6.57
CA ARG A 296 -16.70 7.56 -5.46
C ARG A 296 -16.44 6.76 -4.18
N ASP A 297 -17.22 5.72 -3.97
CA ASP A 297 -17.16 4.76 -2.87
C ASP A 297 -16.31 3.52 -3.17
N PHE A 298 -15.61 3.49 -4.31
CA PHE A 298 -14.74 2.38 -4.67
C PHE A 298 -13.70 2.09 -3.60
N LYS A 299 -13.55 0.82 -3.25
CA LYS A 299 -12.55 0.32 -2.30
C LYS A 299 -12.04 -1.06 -2.69
N VAL A 300 -10.87 -1.38 -2.15
CA VAL A 300 -10.23 -2.68 -2.24
C VAL A 300 -10.04 -3.20 -0.83
N THR A 301 -10.49 -4.42 -0.59
CA THR A 301 -10.29 -5.15 0.67
C THR A 301 -9.35 -6.31 0.42
N VAL A 302 -8.27 -6.39 1.19
CA VAL A 302 -7.32 -7.50 1.17
C VAL A 302 -7.45 -8.25 2.48
N GLU A 303 -7.80 -9.53 2.40
CA GLU A 303 -7.97 -10.39 3.57
C GLU A 303 -6.75 -11.28 3.76
N PHE A 304 -6.36 -11.45 5.01
CA PHE A 304 -5.18 -12.22 5.38
C PHE A 304 -5.50 -13.25 6.47
N THR A 305 -4.61 -14.21 6.64
CA THR A 305 -4.50 -14.97 7.90
C THR A 305 -3.11 -14.81 8.48
N SER A 306 -3.03 -14.78 9.81
CA SER A 306 -1.77 -14.90 10.54
C SER A 306 -1.15 -16.27 10.28
N VAL A 307 0.19 -16.35 10.22
CA VAL A 307 0.91 -17.63 10.09
C VAL A 307 0.62 -18.54 11.31
N ASN A 308 0.49 -17.95 12.50
CA ASN A 308 0.22 -18.69 13.74
C ASN A 308 -1.18 -19.31 13.80
N ASP A 309 -2.12 -18.80 13.01
CA ASP A 309 -3.50 -19.30 12.94
C ASP A 309 -3.70 -20.28 11.76
N SER A 310 -2.63 -20.58 11.02
CA SER A 310 -2.68 -21.50 9.87
C SER A 310 -2.32 -22.91 10.32
N PRO A 311 -3.21 -23.92 10.19
CA PRO A 311 -3.00 -25.24 10.76
C PRO A 311 -1.90 -26.10 10.09
N ASN A 312 -1.04 -25.55 9.22
CA ASN A 312 -0.01 -26.31 8.49
C ASN A 312 1.16 -25.47 7.95
N ILE A 313 1.88 -24.73 8.81
CA ILE A 313 3.18 -24.18 8.43
C ILE A 313 4.19 -24.41 9.56
N SER A 314 4.93 -25.52 9.47
CA SER A 314 6.20 -25.69 10.17
C SER A 314 7.31 -25.04 9.33
N LEU A 315 7.75 -23.83 9.69
CA LEU A 315 8.96 -23.25 9.10
C LEU A 315 10.18 -23.93 9.73
N ALA A 316 10.80 -24.85 9.00
CA ALA A 316 12.12 -25.34 9.32
C ALA A 316 13.12 -24.16 9.25
N SER A 317 13.69 -23.84 10.40
CA SER A 317 14.81 -22.94 10.53
C SER A 317 16.08 -23.72 10.22
N GLU A 318 16.85 -23.28 9.23
CA GLU A 318 18.31 -23.39 9.17
C GLU A 318 18.81 -22.88 7.80
N TYR A 319 19.38 -21.67 7.78
CA TYR A 319 20.42 -21.33 6.83
C TYR A 319 21.64 -20.88 7.63
N LYS A 320 22.47 -21.88 7.98
CA LYS A 320 23.89 -21.71 8.31
C LYS A 320 24.69 -22.30 7.16
N GLY A 321 25.67 -21.55 6.67
CA GLY A 321 26.68 -22.02 5.71
C GLY A 321 27.48 -20.82 5.22
N SER A 322 28.43 -20.31 6.01
CA SER A 322 29.86 -20.67 6.01
C SER A 322 30.56 -20.34 4.69
N VAL A 323 31.42 -19.33 4.78
CA VAL A 323 32.45 -18.92 3.83
C VAL A 323 33.48 -20.04 3.69
N GLN A 324 33.75 -20.49 2.47
CA GLN A 324 35.08 -20.94 2.07
C GLN A 324 35.25 -20.88 0.56
N GLY A 325 36.33 -20.21 0.12
CA GLY A 325 36.71 -20.13 -1.26
C GLY A 325 37.50 -21.35 -1.72
N HIS A 326 37.43 -21.63 -3.01
CA HIS A 326 38.60 -21.92 -3.84
C HIS A 326 38.25 -21.72 -5.31
N SER A 327 39.27 -21.30 -6.05
CA SER A 327 39.33 -21.19 -7.50
C SER A 327 39.04 -22.52 -8.18
N ASP A 328 38.45 -22.49 -9.38
CA ASP A 328 39.17 -22.89 -10.59
C ASP A 328 38.34 -22.63 -11.86
N THR A 329 39.06 -22.20 -12.88
CA THR A 329 38.66 -21.91 -14.25
C THR A 329 38.32 -23.17 -15.06
N ALA A 330 37.23 -23.15 -15.84
CA ALA A 330 37.21 -23.70 -17.20
C ALA A 330 35.97 -23.27 -18.00
N SER A 331 36.27 -22.85 -19.23
CA SER A 331 35.41 -22.51 -20.36
C SER A 331 34.51 -23.66 -20.83
N SER A 332 33.26 -23.37 -21.21
CA SER A 332 32.73 -23.82 -22.50
C SER A 332 31.50 -23.02 -22.93
N HIS A 333 31.44 -22.75 -24.24
CA HIS A 333 30.42 -22.02 -24.98
C HIS A 333 29.10 -22.79 -25.09
N GLY A 334 27.97 -22.06 -25.14
CA GLY A 334 26.65 -22.64 -25.44
C GLY A 334 25.52 -21.60 -25.42
N GLU A 335 25.47 -20.81 -26.50
CA GLU A 335 24.29 -20.24 -27.18
C GLU A 335 23.05 -19.76 -26.39
N THR A 336 22.95 -18.43 -26.36
CA THR A 336 21.78 -17.55 -26.45
C THR A 336 20.37 -18.15 -26.66
N SER A 337 19.48 -17.88 -25.70
CA SER A 337 18.08 -17.49 -25.97
C SER A 337 17.69 -16.36 -25.02
N SER A 338 17.73 -15.14 -25.53
CA SER A 338 17.43 -13.91 -24.80
C SER A 338 15.93 -13.60 -24.85
N ASP A 339 15.18 -14.04 -23.83
CA ASP A 339 13.88 -13.46 -23.51
C ASP A 339 14.09 -12.31 -22.50
N ASN A 340 14.66 -11.22 -22.99
CA ASN A 340 14.62 -9.94 -22.29
C ASN A 340 13.23 -9.33 -22.51
N GLU A 341 12.27 -9.68 -21.66
CA GLU A 341 11.13 -8.79 -21.43
C GLU A 341 11.67 -7.53 -20.74
N MET A 342 12.05 -6.56 -21.56
CA MET A 342 12.32 -5.21 -21.11
C MET A 342 11.05 -4.70 -20.42
N LEU A 343 11.16 -4.46 -19.11
CA LEU A 343 10.24 -3.60 -18.38
C LEU A 343 10.32 -2.22 -19.02
N GLU A 344 9.53 -1.99 -20.07
CA GLU A 344 9.23 -0.65 -20.54
C GLU A 344 8.52 0.06 -19.39
N SER A 345 9.28 0.89 -18.68
CA SER A 345 8.73 1.95 -17.88
C SER A 345 8.04 2.91 -18.84
N GLU A 346 6.76 2.69 -19.10
CA GLU A 346 5.91 3.77 -19.62
C GLU A 346 6.00 4.90 -18.59
N THR A 347 6.80 5.90 -18.93
CA THR A 347 6.77 7.20 -18.31
C THR A 347 5.37 7.75 -18.55
N ASP A 348 4.49 7.64 -17.54
CA ASP A 348 3.32 8.50 -17.45
C ASP A 348 3.89 9.94 -17.41
N SER A 349 3.96 10.54 -18.59
CA SER A 349 4.35 11.93 -18.81
C SER A 349 3.22 12.82 -18.29
N ASP A 350 3.06 12.88 -16.98
CA ASP A 350 2.49 14.05 -16.33
C ASP A 350 3.66 15.01 -16.09
N ASP A 351 4.23 15.53 -17.17
CA ASP A 351 4.90 16.83 -17.16
C ASP A 351 3.79 17.87 -16.99
N ASP A 352 3.19 17.92 -15.79
CA ASP A 352 2.66 19.18 -15.28
C ASP A 352 3.87 20.12 -15.30
N ASP A 353 3.94 21.03 -16.27
CA ASP A 353 4.94 22.09 -16.41
C ASP A 353 5.24 22.68 -15.02
N TRP A 354 6.29 22.16 -14.40
CA TRP A 354 6.75 22.58 -13.10
C TRP A 354 8.13 23.14 -13.31
N GLU A 355 8.20 24.46 -13.42
CA GLU A 355 9.45 25.19 -13.27
C GLU A 355 9.88 25.03 -11.81
N GLY A 356 10.99 24.31 -11.61
CA GLY A 356 11.53 24.09 -10.28
C GLY A 356 11.93 25.42 -9.65
N CYS A 357 11.31 25.75 -8.51
CA CYS A 357 11.78 26.87 -7.70
C CYS A 357 13.11 26.51 -7.02
N GLU A 358 13.87 27.56 -6.69
CA GLU A 358 15.13 27.57 -5.94
C GLU A 358 15.11 26.67 -4.69
N ALA A 359 16.30 26.43 -4.11
CA ALA A 359 16.47 25.60 -2.93
C ALA A 359 15.45 25.97 -1.84
N THR A 360 14.59 25.02 -1.48
CA THR A 360 13.64 25.21 -0.37
C THR A 360 14.37 24.94 0.93
N HIS A 361 14.56 25.98 1.74
CA HIS A 361 15.02 25.86 3.12
C HIS A 361 13.86 25.33 3.97
N VAL A 362 14.01 24.12 4.49
CA VAL A 362 13.05 23.44 5.39
C VAL A 362 13.67 23.31 6.76
#